data_AF-A0A2E5NHV7-F1
#
_entry.id   AF-A0A2E5NHV7-F1
#
_cell.length_a   1.000
_cell.length_b   1.000
_cell.length_c   1.000
_cell.angle_alpha   90.00
_cell.angle_beta   90.00
_cell.angle_gamma   90.00
#
_symmetry.space_group_name_H-M   'P 1'
#
loop_
_entity.id
_entity.type
_entity.pdbx_description
1 polymer ?
#
loop_
_entity_poly.entity_id
_entity_poly.type
_entity_poly.pdbx_seq_one_letter_code
_entity_poly.pdbx_strand_id
1 'polypeptide(L)'
;MSDSAVQFSVELKTVLEHEDRDHIFAPALALFPSALAKDITTFPLCNTNQITMEYLKTTRDCAPKNCYCAVFALDPFIDWKEFSALLLAAEFHGICNFPTIPSFDEVETNALAASDYSYEMELQRIKSFAGNQFEMLILYSSRNQFELCTKIIDEGTIHHCHVDRVADFSSC
;
A
#
# COMPACT_ATOMS: atom_id res chain seq x y z
N MET A 1 -14.62 -2.61 -19.11
CA MET A 1 -13.51 -1.61 -19.10
C MET A 1 -12.35 -2.29 -18.43
N SER A 2 -11.31 -2.53 -19.23
CA SER A 2 -10.01 -3.16 -18.95
C SER A 2 -9.67 -3.44 -17.47
N ASP A 3 -9.67 -4.72 -17.08
CA ASP A 3 -9.08 -5.21 -15.83
C ASP A 3 -7.55 -5.00 -15.87
N SER A 4 -7.05 -3.89 -15.32
CA SER A 4 -5.65 -3.86 -14.90
C SER A 4 -5.55 -4.61 -13.57
N ALA A 5 -5.21 -5.90 -13.65
CA ALA A 5 -4.93 -6.70 -12.46
C ALA A 5 -3.61 -6.22 -11.86
N VAL A 6 -3.68 -5.41 -10.80
CA VAL A 6 -2.53 -5.05 -9.97
C VAL A 6 -2.01 -6.30 -9.28
N GLN A 7 -0.69 -6.46 -9.13
CA GLN A 7 -0.11 -7.64 -8.50
C GLN A 7 0.82 -7.28 -7.33
N PHE A 8 0.85 -8.10 -6.29
CA PHE A 8 1.86 -7.96 -5.24
C PHE A 8 3.25 -8.40 -5.69
N SER A 9 4.28 -7.75 -5.15
CA SER A 9 5.67 -8.14 -5.35
C SER A 9 6.46 -7.99 -4.05
N VAL A 10 7.31 -8.96 -3.77
CA VAL A 10 8.11 -9.01 -2.53
C VAL A 10 9.57 -8.64 -2.74
N GLU A 11 10.02 -8.61 -4.00
CA GLU A 11 11.35 -8.18 -4.41
C GLU A 11 11.23 -7.19 -5.57
N LEU A 12 12.09 -6.17 -5.65
CA LEU A 12 12.04 -5.20 -6.75
C LEU A 12 12.42 -5.82 -8.10
N LYS A 13 13.37 -6.76 -8.11
CA LYS A 13 13.81 -7.47 -9.31
C LYS A 13 12.68 -8.24 -10.01
N THR A 14 11.66 -8.72 -9.28
CA THR A 14 10.53 -9.46 -9.87
C THR A 14 9.55 -8.53 -10.59
N VAL A 15 9.58 -7.22 -10.29
CA VAL A 15 8.72 -6.22 -10.96
C VAL A 15 9.25 -5.90 -12.36
N LEU A 16 10.57 -5.97 -12.57
CA LEU A 16 11.21 -5.72 -13.87
C LEU A 16 10.82 -6.74 -14.94
N GLU A 17 10.35 -7.93 -14.54
CA GLU A 17 9.97 -9.00 -15.47
C GLU A 17 8.55 -8.81 -16.05
N HIS A 18 7.78 -7.83 -15.53
CA HIS A 18 6.36 -7.63 -15.84
C HIS A 18 6.01 -6.13 -16.04
N GLU A 19 6.56 -5.49 -17.08
CA GLU A 19 6.32 -4.07 -17.38
C GLU A 19 4.85 -3.72 -17.76
N ASP A 20 4.01 -4.71 -18.05
CA ASP A 20 2.64 -4.50 -18.55
C ASP A 20 1.58 -4.28 -17.46
N ARG A 21 1.93 -4.37 -16.16
CA ARG A 21 0.97 -4.29 -15.04
C ARG A 21 1.47 -3.39 -13.92
N ASP A 22 0.58 -2.81 -13.15
CA ASP A 22 0.95 -2.10 -11.91
C ASP A 22 1.30 -3.11 -10.80
N HIS A 23 2.35 -2.83 -10.03
CA HIS A 23 2.80 -3.67 -8.93
C HIS A 23 2.71 -2.97 -7.58
N ILE A 24 2.27 -3.68 -6.55
CA ILE A 24 2.36 -3.25 -5.16
C ILE A 24 3.56 -3.96 -4.52
N PHE A 25 4.62 -3.21 -4.27
CA PHE A 25 5.80 -3.71 -3.58
C PHE A 25 5.53 -3.80 -2.07
N ALA A 26 5.44 -5.01 -1.54
CA ALA A 26 5.11 -5.32 -0.16
C ALA A 26 6.01 -6.45 0.37
N PRO A 27 7.30 -6.16 0.71
CA PRO A 27 8.29 -7.18 1.07
C PRO A 27 7.90 -7.98 2.33
N ALA A 28 7.11 -7.40 3.23
CA ALA A 28 6.59 -8.07 4.42
C ALA A 28 5.75 -9.32 4.09
N LEU A 29 5.15 -9.40 2.89
CA LEU A 29 4.38 -10.58 2.48
C LEU A 29 5.25 -11.84 2.36
N ALA A 30 6.56 -11.72 2.15
CA ALA A 30 7.48 -12.86 2.10
C ALA A 30 7.64 -13.58 3.45
N LEU A 31 7.21 -12.97 4.55
CA LEU A 31 7.26 -13.60 5.89
C LEU A 31 6.14 -14.62 6.11
N PHE A 32 5.16 -14.68 5.21
CA PHE A 32 3.93 -15.44 5.42
C PHE A 32 3.65 -16.42 4.28
N PRO A 33 2.94 -17.54 4.55
CA PRO A 33 2.47 -18.42 3.49
C PRO A 33 1.60 -17.65 2.49
N SER A 34 1.85 -17.82 1.19
CA SER A 34 1.20 -17.04 0.11
C SER A 34 -0.33 -17.05 0.19
N ALA A 35 -0.93 -18.21 0.53
CA ALA A 35 -2.38 -18.37 0.66
C ALA A 35 -3.03 -17.53 1.77
N LEU A 36 -2.26 -17.00 2.73
CA LEU A 36 -2.78 -16.22 3.87
C LEU A 36 -2.13 -14.85 3.99
N ALA A 37 -1.12 -14.55 3.17
CA ALA A 37 -0.25 -13.40 3.37
C ALA A 37 -1.00 -12.06 3.32
N LYS A 38 -1.96 -11.90 2.40
CA LYS A 38 -2.80 -10.69 2.33
C LYS A 38 -3.59 -10.48 3.62
N ASP A 39 -4.30 -11.52 4.08
CA ASP A 39 -5.12 -11.45 5.29
C ASP A 39 -4.26 -11.21 6.53
N ILE A 40 -3.10 -11.88 6.60
CA ILE A 40 -2.16 -11.79 7.72
C ILE A 40 -1.62 -10.37 7.90
N THR A 41 -1.43 -9.61 6.83
CA THR A 41 -0.95 -8.22 6.97
C THR A 41 -1.95 -7.26 7.60
N THR A 42 -3.22 -7.65 7.74
CA THR A 42 -4.22 -6.88 8.51
C THR A 42 -4.16 -7.16 10.02
N PHE A 43 -3.39 -8.17 10.42
CA PHE A 43 -3.11 -8.47 11.83
C PHE A 43 -1.78 -7.84 12.27
N PRO A 44 -1.62 -7.47 13.55
CA PRO A 44 -0.38 -6.87 14.07
C PRO A 44 0.72 -7.93 14.28
N LEU A 45 0.99 -8.73 13.26
CA LEU A 45 1.99 -9.80 13.28
C LEU A 45 3.40 -9.30 12.94
N CYS A 46 3.51 -8.19 12.22
CA CYS A 46 4.78 -7.53 11.94
C CYS A 46 4.58 -6.03 11.66
N ASN A 47 5.66 -5.24 11.74
CA ASN A 47 5.67 -3.86 11.25
C ASN A 47 6.08 -3.86 9.77
N THR A 48 5.10 -3.70 8.88
CA THR A 48 5.32 -3.75 7.43
C THR A 48 6.19 -2.61 6.92
N ASN A 49 6.03 -1.40 7.45
CA ASN A 49 6.84 -0.24 7.05
C ASN A 49 8.30 -0.42 7.45
N GLN A 50 8.56 -0.91 8.66
CA GLN A 50 9.92 -1.18 9.14
C GLN A 50 10.61 -2.24 8.27
N ILE A 51 9.91 -3.31 7.90
CA ILE A 51 10.44 -4.34 6.99
C ILE A 51 10.80 -3.73 5.63
N THR A 52 9.94 -2.86 5.08
CA THR A 52 10.24 -2.15 3.84
C THR A 52 11.47 -1.25 3.99
N MET A 53 11.57 -0.48 5.07
CA MET A 53 12.75 0.38 5.33
C MET A 53 14.03 -0.44 5.44
N GLU A 54 14.01 -1.58 6.12
CA GLU A 54 15.15 -2.50 6.22
C GLU A 54 15.54 -3.10 4.88
N TYR A 55 14.55 -3.49 4.07
CA TYR A 55 14.79 -3.95 2.70
C TYR A 55 15.50 -2.86 1.87
N LEU A 56 14.98 -1.63 1.87
CA LEU A 56 15.54 -0.52 1.10
C LEU A 56 16.94 -0.09 1.57
N LYS A 57 17.26 -0.28 2.86
CA LYS A 57 18.61 -0.04 3.39
C LYS A 57 19.63 -1.09 2.93
N THR A 58 19.17 -2.29 2.56
CA THR A 58 20.04 -3.43 2.27
C THR A 58 20.16 -3.72 0.77
N THR A 59 19.17 -3.35 -0.04
CA THR A 59 19.24 -3.43 -1.50
C THR A 59 19.76 -2.14 -2.15
N ARG A 60 20.19 -2.24 -3.41
CA ARG A 60 20.49 -1.09 -4.30
C ARG A 60 19.63 -1.11 -5.56
N ASP A 61 18.58 -1.92 -5.57
CA ASP A 61 17.68 -2.02 -6.71
C ASP A 61 16.82 -0.76 -6.84
N CYS A 62 16.62 -0.31 -8.08
CA CYS A 62 15.69 0.78 -8.38
C CYS A 62 14.29 0.23 -8.63
N ALA A 63 13.27 0.95 -8.15
CA ALA A 63 11.87 0.62 -8.38
C ALA A 63 11.48 0.92 -9.84
N PRO A 64 10.85 -0.03 -10.55
CA PRO A 64 10.27 0.24 -11.87
C PRO A 64 9.18 1.32 -11.80
N LYS A 65 8.90 1.98 -12.94
CA LYS A 65 7.92 3.09 -13.00
C LYS A 65 6.50 2.66 -12.60
N ASN A 66 6.13 1.43 -12.90
CA ASN A 66 4.84 0.81 -12.58
C ASN A 66 4.78 0.24 -11.15
N CYS A 67 5.75 0.56 -10.29
CA CYS A 67 5.85 0.02 -8.94
C CYS A 67 5.40 1.03 -7.87
N TYR A 68 4.41 0.63 -7.07
CA TYR A 68 3.90 1.38 -5.93
C TYR A 68 4.38 0.73 -4.64
N CYS A 69 5.06 1.49 -3.77
CA CYS A 69 5.45 0.96 -2.46
C CYS A 69 4.22 0.83 -1.54
N ALA A 70 4.02 -0.34 -0.93
CA ALA A 70 3.05 -0.51 0.14
C ALA A 70 3.45 0.31 1.37
N VAL A 71 2.51 1.11 1.86
CA VAL A 71 2.64 1.97 3.04
C VAL A 71 1.47 1.70 3.97
N PHE A 72 1.77 1.23 5.19
CA PHE A 72 0.77 1.21 6.24
C PHE A 72 0.60 2.63 6.79
N ALA A 73 -0.37 3.37 6.23
CA ALA A 73 -0.53 4.80 6.49
C ALA A 73 -0.88 5.12 7.95
N LEU A 74 -1.45 4.16 8.68
CA LEU A 74 -1.88 4.33 10.06
C LEU A 74 -0.79 4.01 11.10
N ASP A 75 0.41 3.63 10.67
CA ASP A 75 1.55 3.36 11.56
C ASP A 75 1.87 4.59 12.44
N PRO A 76 1.72 4.49 13.78
CA PRO A 76 1.98 5.61 14.67
C PRO A 76 3.47 5.79 15.00
N PHE A 77 4.34 4.86 14.60
CA PHE A 77 5.75 4.81 15.00
C PHE A 77 6.73 5.07 13.85
N ILE A 78 6.24 5.22 12.62
CA ILE A 78 7.09 5.40 11.45
C ILE A 78 7.80 6.75 11.45
N ASP A 79 9.09 6.74 11.10
CA ASP A 79 9.81 7.95 10.70
C ASP A 79 9.51 8.25 9.23
N TRP A 80 8.49 9.08 8.99
CA TRP A 80 8.06 9.48 7.65
C TRP A 80 9.18 10.12 6.82
N LYS A 81 10.10 10.85 7.46
CA LYS A 81 11.18 11.55 6.76
C LYS A 81 12.22 10.55 6.29
N GLU A 82 12.64 9.63 7.15
CA GLU A 82 13.55 8.55 6.76
C GLU A 82 12.91 7.68 5.68
N PHE A 83 11.64 7.32 5.84
CA PHE A 83 10.97 6.46 4.88
C PHE A 83 10.86 7.10 3.48
N SER A 84 10.43 8.36 3.40
CA SER A 84 10.42 9.12 2.12
C SER A 84 11.81 9.19 1.48
N ALA A 85 12.86 9.44 2.27
CA ALA A 85 14.23 9.48 1.76
C ALA A 85 14.68 8.15 1.16
N LEU A 86 14.32 7.02 1.79
CA LEU A 86 14.61 5.68 1.27
C LEU A 86 13.83 5.39 -0.02
N LEU A 87 12.55 5.75 -0.09
CA LEU A 87 11.72 5.56 -1.29
C LEU A 87 12.26 6.36 -2.48
N LEU A 88 12.63 7.63 -2.26
CA LEU A 88 13.21 8.48 -3.30
C LEU A 88 14.59 7.96 -3.75
N ALA A 89 15.42 7.48 -2.82
CA ALA A 89 16.72 6.88 -3.15
C ALA A 89 16.59 5.59 -3.96
N ALA A 90 15.51 4.83 -3.77
CA ALA A 90 15.17 3.64 -4.53
C ALA A 90 14.30 3.95 -5.77
N GLU A 91 14.13 5.22 -6.14
CA GLU A 91 13.40 5.66 -7.35
C GLU A 91 11.92 5.24 -7.41
N PHE A 92 11.25 5.08 -6.26
CA PHE A 92 9.80 4.87 -6.26
C PHE A 92 9.07 6.10 -6.80
N HIS A 93 8.16 5.85 -7.75
CA HIS A 93 7.31 6.88 -8.34
C HIS A 93 5.93 6.94 -7.67
N GLY A 94 5.50 5.84 -7.04
CA GLY A 94 4.19 5.74 -6.42
C GLY A 94 4.20 5.03 -5.08
N ILE A 95 3.15 5.27 -4.31
CA ILE A 95 2.85 4.61 -3.05
C ILE A 95 1.43 4.05 -3.04
N CYS A 96 1.19 3.05 -2.20
CA CYS A 96 -0.08 2.37 -2.05
C CYS A 96 -0.45 2.26 -0.57
N ASN A 97 -1.71 2.52 -0.21
CA ASN A 97 -2.22 2.32 1.15
C ASN A 97 -2.40 0.83 1.44
N PHE A 98 -1.29 0.12 1.64
CA PHE A 98 -1.31 -1.29 1.97
C PHE A 98 -0.40 -1.57 3.16
N PRO A 99 -0.87 -2.29 4.19
CA PRO A 99 -2.23 -2.83 4.35
C PRO A 99 -3.28 -1.71 4.51
N THR A 100 -4.49 -1.97 4.00
CA THR A 100 -5.63 -1.04 4.10
C THR A 100 -6.65 -1.55 5.12
N ILE A 101 -7.32 -0.64 5.82
CA ILE A 101 -8.45 -0.98 6.68
C ILE A 101 -9.59 -1.59 5.85
N PRO A 102 -10.07 -2.80 6.20
CA PRO A 102 -11.22 -3.39 5.53
C PRO A 102 -12.50 -2.61 5.87
N SER A 103 -13.55 -2.81 5.08
CA SER A 103 -14.87 -2.31 5.42
C SER A 103 -15.42 -3.11 6.60
N PHE A 104 -15.46 -2.45 7.77
CA PHE A 104 -16.04 -3.00 8.99
C PHE A 104 -17.55 -2.80 9.04
N ASP A 105 -18.23 -3.56 9.91
CA ASP A 105 -19.63 -3.25 10.26
C ASP A 105 -19.72 -1.98 11.14
N GLU A 106 -20.93 -1.50 11.43
CA GLU A 106 -21.13 -0.27 12.20
C GLU A 106 -20.54 -0.36 13.62
N VAL A 107 -20.55 -1.53 14.24
CA VAL A 107 -20.09 -1.72 15.63
C VAL A 107 -18.57 -1.65 15.68
N GLU A 108 -17.91 -2.37 14.77
CA GLU A 108 -16.45 -2.40 14.63
C GLU A 108 -15.89 -1.05 14.15
N THR A 109 -16.58 -0.38 13.22
CA THR A 109 -16.23 0.97 12.75
C THR A 109 -16.24 1.97 13.91
N ASN A 110 -17.26 1.93 14.77
CA ASN A 110 -17.37 2.82 15.92
C ASN A 110 -16.26 2.57 16.96
N ALA A 111 -15.87 1.31 17.17
CA ALA A 111 -14.80 0.95 18.09
C ALA A 111 -13.41 1.42 17.61
N LEU A 112 -13.12 1.29 16.31
CA LEU A 112 -11.85 1.70 15.73
C LEU A 112 -11.76 3.22 15.54
N ALA A 113 -12.87 3.88 15.19
CA ALA A 113 -12.95 5.33 15.08
C ALA A 113 -12.64 6.03 16.42
N ALA A 114 -13.01 5.40 17.56
CA ALA A 114 -12.65 5.91 18.89
C ALA A 114 -11.13 5.90 19.17
N SER A 115 -10.34 5.21 18.35
CA SER A 115 -8.88 5.11 18.45
C SER A 115 -8.17 5.78 17.26
N ASP A 116 -8.85 6.63 16.50
CA ASP A 116 -8.34 7.26 15.26
C ASP A 116 -7.90 6.27 14.16
N TYR A 117 -8.37 5.01 14.23
CA TYR A 117 -8.20 4.04 13.15
C TYR A 117 -9.45 4.06 12.29
N SER A 118 -9.39 4.80 11.18
CA SER A 118 -10.45 4.84 10.19
C SER A 118 -9.87 4.90 8.79
N TYR A 119 -10.66 4.47 7.81
CA TYR A 119 -10.29 4.60 6.42
C TYR A 119 -10.14 6.08 6.00
N GLU A 120 -10.94 6.98 6.58
CA GLU A 120 -10.75 8.43 6.39
C GLU A 120 -9.36 8.88 6.86
N MET A 121 -8.95 8.47 8.07
CA MET A 121 -7.63 8.82 8.61
C MET A 121 -6.50 8.22 7.75
N GLU A 122 -6.68 7.00 7.25
CA GLU A 122 -5.74 6.35 6.32
C GLU A 122 -5.55 7.21 5.05
N LEU A 123 -6.64 7.66 4.44
CA LEU A 123 -6.62 8.52 3.25
C LEU A 123 -5.96 9.87 3.52
N GLN A 124 -6.26 10.52 4.66
CA GLN A 124 -5.65 11.79 5.02
C GLN A 124 -4.15 11.65 5.23
N ARG A 125 -3.71 10.59 5.92
CA ARG A 125 -2.29 10.35 6.19
C ARG A 125 -1.52 10.01 4.92
N ILE A 126 -2.04 9.12 4.07
CA ILE A 126 -1.36 8.77 2.84
C ILE A 126 -1.32 9.94 1.85
N LYS A 127 -2.40 10.74 1.75
CA LYS A 127 -2.40 11.98 0.95
C LYS A 127 -1.34 12.96 1.44
N SER A 128 -1.27 13.16 2.76
CA SER A 128 -0.26 14.04 3.36
C SER A 128 1.17 13.53 3.15
N PHE A 129 1.39 12.22 3.19
CA PHE A 129 2.70 11.62 2.96
C PHE A 129 3.11 11.67 1.48
N ALA A 130 2.18 11.41 0.56
CA ALA A 130 2.40 11.50 -0.89
C ALA A 130 2.84 12.90 -1.30
N GLY A 131 2.13 13.93 -0.81
CA GLY A 131 2.34 15.31 -1.21
C GLY A 131 2.38 15.46 -2.74
N ASN A 132 3.42 16.13 -3.24
CA ASN A 132 3.71 16.22 -4.69
C ASN A 132 4.82 15.27 -5.13
N GLN A 133 5.23 14.33 -4.27
CA GLN A 133 6.43 13.49 -4.46
C GLN A 133 6.09 12.13 -5.05
N PHE A 134 4.90 11.60 -4.77
CA PHE A 134 4.50 10.25 -5.16
C PHE A 134 3.12 10.24 -5.79
N GLU A 135 2.97 9.45 -6.85
CA GLU A 135 1.65 9.03 -7.33
C GLU A 135 1.00 8.08 -6.31
N MET A 136 -0.33 8.02 -6.30
CA MET A 136 -1.06 7.20 -5.34
C MET A 136 -1.86 6.11 -6.01
N LEU A 137 -1.67 4.87 -5.57
CA LEU A 137 -2.58 3.74 -5.80
C LEU A 137 -3.39 3.48 -4.54
N ILE A 138 -4.67 3.83 -4.57
CA ILE A 138 -5.57 3.73 -3.43
C ILE A 138 -6.43 2.46 -3.52
N LEU A 139 -6.23 1.57 -2.55
CA LEU A 139 -7.01 0.38 -2.32
C LEU A 139 -8.27 0.69 -1.54
N TYR A 140 -9.38 0.10 -1.98
CA TYR A 140 -10.69 0.16 -1.32
C TYR A 140 -11.38 -1.21 -1.35
N SER A 141 -12.25 -1.46 -0.38
CA SER A 141 -12.96 -2.73 -0.21
C SER A 141 -14.48 -2.62 -0.26
N SER A 142 -15.02 -1.40 -0.35
CA SER A 142 -16.45 -1.17 -0.49
C SER A 142 -16.76 0.07 -1.30
N ARG A 143 -18.01 0.18 -1.76
CA ARG A 143 -18.50 1.37 -2.45
C ARG A 143 -18.38 2.63 -1.59
N ASN A 144 -18.67 2.54 -0.30
CA ASN A 144 -18.56 3.67 0.62
C ASN A 144 -17.11 4.15 0.74
N GLN A 145 -16.15 3.24 0.84
CA GLN A 145 -14.73 3.58 0.82
C GLN A 145 -14.34 4.25 -0.50
N PHE A 146 -14.77 3.70 -1.65
CA PHE A 146 -14.51 4.32 -2.95
C PHE A 146 -15.07 5.75 -3.05
N GLU A 147 -16.33 5.95 -2.63
CA GLU A 147 -16.95 7.28 -2.61
C GLU A 147 -16.18 8.23 -1.68
N LEU A 148 -15.69 7.75 -0.53
CA LEU A 148 -14.86 8.55 0.38
C LEU A 148 -13.50 8.90 -0.23
N CYS A 149 -12.82 7.98 -0.93
CA CYS A 149 -11.58 8.26 -1.65
C CYS A 149 -11.77 9.42 -2.63
N THR A 150 -12.80 9.34 -3.47
CA THR A 150 -13.07 10.37 -4.49
C THR A 150 -13.41 11.74 -3.90
N LYS A 151 -13.85 11.81 -2.64
CA LYS A 151 -14.11 13.06 -1.93
C LYS A 151 -12.85 13.65 -1.28
N ILE A 152 -11.99 12.80 -0.73
CA ILE A 152 -10.80 13.24 0.02
C ILE A 152 -9.61 13.49 -0.91
N ILE A 153 -9.46 12.67 -1.94
CA ILE A 153 -8.34 12.70 -2.87
C ILE A 153 -8.90 13.05 -4.26
N ASP A 154 -9.08 14.34 -4.50
CA ASP A 154 -9.78 14.93 -5.64
C ASP A 154 -8.84 15.48 -6.73
N GLU A 155 -7.53 15.56 -6.47
CA GLU A 155 -6.54 16.18 -7.36
C GLU A 155 -5.25 15.33 -7.45
N GLY A 156 -4.74 15.09 -8.68
CA GLY A 156 -3.46 14.39 -8.96
C GLY A 156 -3.59 13.11 -9.81
N THR A 157 -2.45 12.46 -10.11
CA THR A 157 -2.41 11.13 -10.75
C THR A 157 -2.71 10.07 -9.68
N ILE A 158 -3.98 9.65 -9.61
CA ILE A 158 -4.45 8.69 -8.61
C ILE A 158 -5.10 7.49 -9.30
N HIS A 159 -4.62 6.32 -8.95
CA HIS A 159 -5.17 5.04 -9.38
C HIS A 159 -6.02 4.47 -8.24
N HIS A 160 -7.19 3.93 -8.56
CA HIS A 160 -8.06 3.30 -7.58
C HIS A 160 -8.19 1.81 -7.91
N CYS A 161 -7.96 0.94 -6.93
CA CYS A 161 -8.08 -0.51 -7.13
C CYS A 161 -8.91 -1.15 -6.02
N HIS A 162 -9.89 -1.97 -6.41
CA HIS A 162 -10.63 -2.76 -5.44
C HIS A 162 -9.73 -3.88 -4.93
N VAL A 163 -9.70 -4.13 -3.61
CA VAL A 163 -8.79 -5.13 -3.00
C VAL A 163 -8.91 -6.53 -3.60
N ASP A 164 -10.10 -6.93 -4.06
CA ASP A 164 -10.34 -8.24 -4.70
C ASP A 164 -9.78 -8.35 -6.13
N ARG A 165 -9.34 -7.24 -6.72
CA ARG A 165 -8.70 -7.19 -8.04
C ARG A 165 -7.18 -7.21 -7.97
N VAL A 166 -6.63 -7.17 -6.76
CA VAL A 166 -5.20 -7.35 -6.54
C VAL A 166 -4.91 -8.83 -6.57
N ALA A 167 -4.14 -9.27 -7.57
CA ALA A 167 -3.70 -10.65 -7.68
C ALA A 167 -2.69 -10.96 -6.57
N ASP A 168 -2.83 -12.16 -5.98
CA ASP A 168 -1.86 -12.69 -5.02
C ASP A 168 -0.46 -12.73 -5.65
N PHE A 169 0.57 -12.56 -4.82
CA PHE A 169 1.93 -12.82 -5.29
C PHE A 169 2.11 -14.34 -5.43
N SER A 170 2.51 -14.78 -6.61
CA SER A 170 3.00 -16.13 -6.81
C SER A 170 4.34 -16.26 -6.09
N SER A 171 4.37 -17.02 -4.99
CA SER A 171 5.63 -17.53 -4.45
C SER A 171 6.25 -18.46 -5.50
N CYS A 172 7.33 -18.01 -6.15
CA CYS A 172 8.18 -18.90 -6.93
C CYS A 172 8.76 -20.01 -6.05
#